data_AF-A0A2E5VPS6-F1
#
_entry.id   AF-A0A2E5VPS6-F1
#
_cell.length_a   1.000
_cell.length_b   1.000
_cell.length_c   1.000
_cell.angle_alpha   90.00
_cell.angle_beta   90.00
_cell.angle_gamma   90.00
#
_symmetry.space_group_name_H-M   'P 1'
#
loop_
_entity.id
_entity.type
_entity.pdbx_description
1 polymer ?
#
loop_
_entity_poly.entity_id
_entity_poly.type
_entity_poly.pdbx_seq_one_letter_code
_entity_poly.pdbx_strand_id
1 'polypeptide(L)'
;MKTRLGVMICVLSCGLTFVHAEEEKPLTWADFHMGLSRTFARQPVPWVCQPLATQFPAAQPVVVRAPGGELIANAGTALIHSVDGGRSWQQLGEIPVDRRVPTGFKLLSLNLDGCGVTEQGTLLFHYTKQFNRGQPYDSFAEAFHAECHILRSTDRGRTWEPAKRLLSQGFNCVGTGRARFVRLPGGVIGLPMETWNAARQESPVPDSQKWFQAFLYISSDDGRS
;
A
#
# COMPACT_ATOMS: atom_id res chain seq x y z
N MET A 1 -27.69 -90.40 25.95
CA MET A 1 -26.30 -90.27 26.44
C MET A 1 -25.61 -89.20 25.60
N LYS A 2 -25.22 -88.08 26.24
CA LYS A 2 -24.33 -86.98 25.79
C LYS A 2 -24.54 -86.32 24.42
N THR A 3 -25.18 -85.15 24.52
CA THR A 3 -25.01 -83.89 23.79
C THR A 3 -23.66 -83.68 23.07
N ARG A 4 -23.71 -83.26 21.80
CA ARG A 4 -22.85 -82.20 21.23
C ARG A 4 -23.66 -81.40 20.20
N LEU A 5 -24.12 -80.22 20.61
CA LEU A 5 -24.74 -79.23 19.77
C LEU A 5 -23.59 -78.47 19.06
N GLY A 6 -23.42 -78.69 17.77
CA GLY A 6 -22.48 -77.91 16.95
C GLY A 6 -23.12 -76.56 16.59
N VAL A 7 -22.67 -75.49 17.24
CA VAL A 7 -23.02 -74.13 16.83
C VAL A 7 -22.18 -73.77 15.62
N MET A 8 -22.82 -73.72 14.46
CA MET A 8 -22.25 -73.20 13.22
C MET A 8 -22.32 -71.67 13.26
N ILE A 9 -21.20 -71.03 13.57
CA ILE A 9 -21.06 -69.57 13.52
C ILE A 9 -20.79 -69.20 12.06
N CYS A 10 -21.82 -68.78 11.34
CA CYS A 10 -21.66 -68.06 10.08
C CYS A 10 -21.14 -66.65 10.39
N VAL A 11 -19.85 -66.42 10.16
CA VAL A 11 -19.26 -65.08 10.17
C VAL A 11 -19.66 -64.39 8.87
N LEU A 12 -20.75 -63.62 8.91
CA LEU A 12 -21.09 -62.65 7.88
C LEU A 12 -20.08 -61.50 7.99
N SER A 13 -19.12 -61.48 7.06
CA SER A 13 -18.21 -60.37 6.83
C SER A 13 -19.01 -59.16 6.30
N CYS A 14 -19.54 -58.35 7.21
CA CYS A 14 -19.95 -56.98 6.88
C CYS A 14 -18.69 -56.20 6.49
N GLY A 15 -18.50 -55.97 5.20
CA GLY A 15 -17.53 -55.00 4.72
C GLY A 15 -17.92 -53.61 5.21
N LEU A 16 -17.25 -53.15 6.26
CA LEU A 16 -17.25 -51.74 6.64
C LEU A 16 -16.46 -50.98 5.56
N THR A 17 -17.15 -50.48 4.55
CA THR A 17 -16.62 -49.43 3.68
C THR A 17 -16.51 -48.17 4.53
N PHE A 18 -15.29 -47.88 5.01
CA PHE A 18 -14.96 -46.56 5.51
C PHE A 18 -15.02 -45.62 4.31
N VAL A 19 -16.12 -44.87 4.19
CA VAL A 19 -16.12 -43.66 3.38
C VAL A 19 -15.21 -42.69 4.12
N HIS A 20 -13.94 -42.60 3.70
CA HIS A 20 -13.14 -41.43 4.00
C HIS A 20 -13.88 -40.27 3.35
N ALA A 21 -14.58 -39.49 4.16
CA ALA A 21 -14.91 -38.13 3.79
C ALA A 21 -13.55 -37.45 3.59
N GLU A 22 -13.14 -37.28 2.33
CA GLU A 22 -12.11 -36.29 2.02
C GLU A 22 -12.66 -34.98 2.58
N GLU A 23 -12.00 -34.46 3.62
CA GLU A 23 -12.26 -33.09 4.07
C GLU A 23 -11.95 -32.18 2.88
N GLU A 24 -12.99 -31.77 2.16
CA GLU A 24 -12.85 -30.79 1.09
C GLU A 24 -12.15 -29.56 1.68
N LYS A 25 -10.94 -29.28 1.19
CA LYS A 25 -10.17 -28.11 1.60
C LYS A 25 -11.07 -26.88 1.47
N PRO A 26 -11.25 -26.07 2.53
CA PRO A 26 -12.10 -24.90 2.44
C PRO A 26 -11.56 -23.94 1.37
N LEU A 27 -12.44 -23.52 0.46
CA LEU A 27 -12.16 -22.47 -0.53
C LEU A 27 -11.71 -21.20 0.20
N THR A 28 -10.53 -20.72 -0.17
CA THR A 28 -9.96 -19.45 0.27
C THR A 28 -10.16 -18.38 -0.79
N TRP A 29 -9.96 -17.11 -0.43
CA TRP A 29 -10.02 -15.99 -1.37
C TRP A 29 -9.04 -16.08 -2.54
N ALA A 30 -8.00 -16.91 -2.41
CA ALA A 30 -6.96 -17.12 -3.41
C ALA A 30 -7.28 -18.24 -4.41
N ASP A 31 -8.32 -19.04 -4.14
CA ASP A 31 -8.75 -20.11 -5.03
C ASP A 31 -9.61 -19.56 -6.19
N PHE A 32 -9.76 -20.33 -7.26
CA PHE A 32 -10.59 -19.91 -8.38
C PHE A 32 -12.06 -19.81 -7.97
N HIS A 33 -12.60 -18.59 -7.97
CA HIS A 33 -14.01 -18.36 -7.70
C HIS A 33 -14.78 -18.14 -9.01
N MET A 34 -15.59 -19.12 -9.39
CA MET A 34 -16.46 -19.04 -10.57
C MET A 34 -17.41 -17.83 -10.53
N GLY A 35 -17.82 -17.38 -9.33
CA GLY A 35 -18.60 -16.16 -9.15
C GLY A 35 -17.82 -14.89 -9.51
N LEU A 36 -16.54 -14.81 -9.12
CA LEU A 36 -15.68 -13.68 -9.48
C LEU A 36 -15.33 -13.68 -10.96
N SER A 37 -15.01 -14.83 -11.55
CA SER A 37 -14.70 -14.92 -12.99
C SER A 37 -15.90 -14.50 -13.85
N ARG A 38 -17.12 -14.87 -13.46
CA ARG A 38 -18.34 -14.37 -14.10
C ARG A 38 -18.51 -12.86 -13.96
N THR A 39 -18.08 -12.25 -12.85
CA THR A 39 -18.10 -10.78 -12.69
C THR A 39 -17.19 -10.11 -13.71
N PHE A 40 -15.98 -10.63 -13.94
CA PHE A 40 -15.07 -10.09 -14.96
C PHE A 40 -15.58 -10.28 -16.40
N ALA A 41 -16.43 -11.29 -16.64
CA ALA A 41 -17.07 -11.51 -17.93
C ALA A 41 -18.32 -10.65 -18.17
N ARG A 42 -18.83 -9.93 -17.17
CA ARG A 42 -19.98 -9.03 -17.35
C ARG A 42 -19.57 -7.82 -18.17
N GLN A 43 -20.50 -7.32 -18.97
CA GLN A 43 -20.34 -6.02 -19.62
C GLN A 43 -20.13 -4.95 -18.54
N PRO A 44 -19.19 -4.00 -18.74
CA PRO A 44 -19.03 -2.87 -17.84
C PRO A 44 -20.37 -2.14 -17.68
N VAL A 45 -20.79 -1.93 -16.44
CA VAL A 45 -21.95 -1.08 -16.15
C VAL A 45 -21.48 0.37 -16.14
N PRO A 46 -22.12 1.29 -16.87
CA PRO A 46 -21.75 2.70 -16.84
C PRO A 46 -21.90 3.25 -15.42
N TRP A 47 -20.81 3.74 -14.84
CA TRP A 47 -20.91 4.59 -13.67
C TRP A 47 -21.33 5.98 -14.13
N VAL A 48 -22.52 6.43 -13.72
CA VAL A 48 -23.03 7.75 -14.08
C VAL A 48 -22.19 8.81 -13.37
N CYS A 49 -21.23 9.39 -14.09
CA CYS A 49 -20.35 10.43 -13.60
C CYS A 49 -20.10 11.50 -14.67
N GLN A 50 -19.71 12.69 -14.24
CA GLN A 50 -19.28 13.77 -15.12
C GLN A 50 -17.75 13.88 -15.02
N PRO A 51 -17.00 13.73 -16.13
CA PRO A 51 -15.56 13.97 -16.11
C PRO A 51 -15.29 15.47 -15.95
N LEU A 52 -14.34 15.81 -15.08
CA LEU A 52 -13.81 17.16 -14.93
C LEU A 52 -12.33 17.14 -15.32
N ALA A 53 -12.00 17.81 -16.43
CA ALA A 53 -10.63 17.93 -16.88
C ALA A 53 -9.89 18.98 -16.02
N THR A 54 -8.63 18.71 -15.72
CA THR A 54 -7.72 19.69 -15.13
C THR A 54 -6.54 19.91 -16.06
N GLN A 55 -5.86 21.05 -15.92
CA GLN A 55 -4.65 21.36 -16.68
C GLN A 55 -3.37 20.77 -16.05
N PHE A 56 -3.49 20.15 -14.88
CA PHE A 56 -2.34 19.71 -14.09
C PHE A 56 -2.00 18.25 -14.40
N PRO A 57 -0.76 17.95 -14.82
CA PRO A 57 -0.35 16.58 -15.06
C PRO A 57 -0.30 15.83 -13.73
N ALA A 58 -1.05 14.73 -13.64
CA ALA A 58 -1.02 13.87 -12.49
C ALA A 58 -1.08 12.41 -12.93
N ALA A 59 -0.25 11.59 -12.31
CA ALA A 59 -0.46 10.16 -12.31
C ALA A 59 -1.15 9.83 -10.97
N GLN A 60 -2.33 9.20 -11.01
CA GLN A 60 -3.23 8.82 -9.88
C GLN A 60 -3.09 9.77 -8.67
N PRO A 61 -3.59 11.01 -8.76
CA PRO A 61 -3.50 11.98 -7.67
C PRO A 61 -4.28 11.53 -6.45
N VAL A 62 -3.80 11.92 -5.27
CA VAL A 62 -4.52 11.83 -4.01
C VAL A 62 -5.23 13.14 -3.76
N VAL A 63 -6.51 13.09 -3.37
CA VAL A 63 -7.27 14.26 -2.94
C VAL A 63 -7.59 14.15 -1.45
N VAL A 64 -7.30 15.22 -0.71
CA VAL A 64 -7.60 15.36 0.72
C VAL A 64 -8.40 16.63 0.97
N ARG A 65 -9.16 16.65 2.06
CA ARG A 65 -9.96 17.80 2.47
C ARG A 65 -9.33 18.48 3.68
N ALA A 66 -9.01 19.76 3.56
CA ALA A 66 -8.53 20.61 4.63
C ALA A 66 -9.66 20.97 5.63
N PRO A 67 -9.35 21.45 6.85
CA PRO A 67 -10.37 21.81 7.85
C PRO A 67 -11.42 22.82 7.36
N GLY A 68 -11.05 23.76 6.48
CA GLY A 68 -11.96 24.75 5.89
C GLY A 68 -12.79 24.24 4.70
N GLY A 69 -12.76 22.94 4.40
CA GLY A 69 -13.53 22.34 3.30
C GLY A 69 -12.84 22.37 1.93
N GLU A 70 -11.79 23.18 1.77
CA GLU A 70 -10.89 23.20 0.62
C GLU A 70 -10.35 21.79 0.30
N LEU A 71 -10.29 21.45 -0.98
CA LEU A 71 -9.65 20.23 -1.47
C LEU A 71 -8.21 20.53 -1.84
N ILE A 72 -7.29 19.64 -1.48
CA ILE A 72 -5.88 19.70 -1.84
C ILE A 72 -5.49 18.38 -2.49
N ALA A 73 -4.69 18.45 -3.55
CA ALA A 73 -4.21 17.28 -4.26
C ALA A 73 -2.76 17.45 -4.74
N ASN A 74 -2.06 16.32 -4.93
CA ASN A 74 -0.77 16.30 -5.59
C ASN A 74 -0.92 16.15 -7.11
N ALA A 75 -0.12 16.87 -7.87
CA ALA A 75 -0.04 16.79 -9.32
C ALA A 75 1.43 16.91 -9.76
N GLY A 76 2.14 15.79 -9.76
CA GLY A 76 3.60 15.81 -9.91
C GLY A 76 4.24 16.51 -8.71
N THR A 77 5.13 17.47 -8.96
CA THR A 77 5.75 18.30 -7.91
C THR A 77 4.85 19.45 -7.45
N ALA A 78 3.74 19.71 -8.14
CA ALA A 78 2.81 20.73 -7.71
C ALA A 78 1.85 20.17 -6.64
N LEU A 79 1.55 21.00 -5.64
CA LEU A 79 0.30 20.91 -4.91
C LEU A 79 -0.72 21.82 -5.57
N ILE A 80 -1.92 21.30 -5.74
CA ILE A 80 -3.06 22.02 -6.29
C ILE A 80 -4.20 22.02 -5.29
N HIS A 81 -5.06 23.03 -5.38
CA HIS A 81 -6.20 23.17 -4.48
C HIS A 81 -7.46 23.60 -5.22
N SER A 82 -8.61 23.33 -4.59
CA SER A 82 -9.92 23.74 -5.06
C SER A 82 -10.78 24.22 -3.89
N VAL A 83 -11.43 25.37 -4.10
CA VAL A 83 -12.35 26.00 -3.13
C VAL A 83 -13.82 25.88 -3.54
N ASP A 84 -14.10 25.28 -4.69
CA ASP A 84 -15.44 25.16 -5.29
C ASP A 84 -15.91 23.69 -5.41
N GLY A 85 -15.35 22.82 -4.57
CA GLY A 85 -15.70 21.40 -4.52
C GLY A 85 -15.08 20.56 -5.64
N GLY A 86 -13.97 21.02 -6.24
CA GLY A 86 -13.22 20.30 -7.27
C GLY A 86 -13.61 20.66 -8.70
N ARG A 87 -14.41 21.72 -8.91
CA ARG A 87 -14.84 22.17 -10.24
C ARG A 87 -13.75 22.95 -10.95
N SER A 88 -12.97 23.72 -10.20
CA SER A 88 -11.75 24.37 -10.66
C SER A 88 -10.59 24.10 -9.71
N TRP A 89 -9.39 24.09 -10.27
CA TRP A 89 -8.15 23.80 -9.55
C TRP A 89 -7.11 24.88 -9.83
N GLN A 90 -6.39 25.28 -8.81
CA GLN A 90 -5.30 26.25 -8.89
C GLN A 90 -4.05 25.67 -8.24
N GLN A 91 -2.87 26.13 -8.66
CA GLN A 91 -1.63 25.73 -8.01
C GLN A 91 -1.52 26.40 -6.64
N LEU A 92 -1.31 25.57 -5.61
CA LEU A 92 -1.10 26.01 -4.24
C LEU A 92 0.39 26.28 -3.95
N GLY A 93 1.27 25.42 -4.47
CA GLY A 93 2.72 25.53 -4.28
C GLY A 93 3.49 24.41 -4.98
N GLU A 94 4.82 24.48 -4.91
CA GLU A 94 5.73 23.43 -5.41
C GLU A 94 6.35 22.67 -4.25
N ILE A 95 6.55 21.37 -4.44
CA ILE A 95 7.21 20.48 -3.49
C ILE A 95 8.72 20.47 -3.78
N PRO A 96 9.58 20.82 -2.82
CA PRO A 96 11.04 20.78 -2.99
C PRO A 96 11.57 19.35 -2.84
N VAL A 97 11.46 18.56 -3.91
CA VAL A 97 11.90 17.16 -3.87
C VAL A 97 13.41 17.03 -4.05
N ASP A 98 14.08 16.35 -3.12
CA ASP A 98 15.50 16.03 -3.22
C ASP A 98 15.71 14.77 -4.06
N ARG A 99 16.49 14.87 -5.15
CA ARG A 99 16.81 13.74 -6.05
C ARG A 99 18.16 13.10 -5.76
N ARG A 100 18.91 13.60 -4.78
CA ARG A 100 20.24 13.10 -4.45
C ARG A 100 20.14 11.70 -3.83
N VAL A 101 21.11 10.87 -4.21
CA VAL A 101 21.33 9.51 -3.70
C VAL A 101 22.79 9.40 -3.22
N PRO A 102 23.13 8.43 -2.35
CA PRO A 102 24.49 8.24 -1.88
C PRO A 102 25.50 8.02 -3.02
N THR A 103 26.75 8.42 -2.80
CA THR A 103 27.85 8.18 -3.76
C THR A 103 27.94 6.69 -4.12
N GLY A 104 28.11 6.40 -5.41
CA GLY A 104 28.14 5.03 -5.93
C GLY A 104 26.77 4.42 -6.24
N PHE A 105 25.68 5.14 -5.93
CA PHE A 105 24.32 4.76 -6.31
C PHE A 105 23.80 5.62 -7.47
N LYS A 106 22.79 5.09 -8.17
CA LYS A 106 22.02 5.73 -9.24
C LYS A 106 20.56 5.75 -8.85
N LEU A 107 19.92 6.91 -9.01
CA LEU A 107 18.47 7.03 -8.85
C LEU A 107 17.78 6.25 -9.96
N LEU A 108 16.88 5.35 -9.59
CA LEU A 108 16.05 4.55 -10.50
C LEU A 108 14.70 5.22 -10.74
N SER A 109 14.02 5.57 -9.64
CA SER A 109 12.72 6.22 -9.69
C SER A 109 12.56 7.22 -8.55
N LEU A 110 11.72 8.22 -8.81
CA LEU A 110 11.20 9.15 -7.83
C LEU A 110 9.68 9.15 -7.96
N ASN A 111 8.99 8.63 -6.95
CA ASN A 111 7.53 8.54 -6.96
C ASN A 111 6.96 9.63 -6.05
N LEU A 112 6.00 10.39 -6.58
CA LEU A 112 5.35 11.50 -5.88
C LEU A 112 4.00 10.98 -5.37
N ASP A 113 4.05 10.38 -4.18
CA ASP A 113 3.11 9.34 -3.79
C ASP A 113 1.81 9.89 -3.23
N GLY A 114 1.85 11.01 -2.50
CA GLY A 114 0.61 11.64 -2.04
C GLY A 114 0.80 12.75 -1.03
N CYS A 115 -0.34 13.29 -0.60
CA CYS A 115 -0.40 14.41 0.33
C CYS A 115 -1.42 14.19 1.45
N GLY A 116 -1.40 15.12 2.40
CA GLY A 116 -2.15 15.10 3.65
C GLY A 116 -2.40 16.50 4.17
N VAL A 117 -3.47 16.65 4.95
CA VAL A 117 -3.71 17.87 5.73
C VAL A 117 -4.10 17.46 7.14
N THR A 118 -3.43 18.03 8.13
CA THR A 118 -3.74 17.81 9.54
C THR A 118 -4.96 18.63 9.98
N GLU A 119 -5.43 18.43 11.20
CA GLU A 119 -6.51 19.27 11.76
C GLU A 119 -6.09 20.73 11.93
N GLN A 120 -4.80 20.99 12.08
CA GLN A 120 -4.23 22.34 12.22
C GLN A 120 -4.03 23.02 10.86
N GLY A 121 -4.32 22.33 9.75
CA GLY A 121 -4.10 22.84 8.39
C GLY A 121 -2.66 22.67 7.90
N THR A 122 -1.81 21.95 8.64
CA THR A 122 -0.46 21.60 8.21
C THR A 122 -0.52 20.67 7.01
N LEU A 123 0.23 21.00 5.95
CA LEU A 123 0.37 20.16 4.77
C LEU A 123 1.47 19.13 5.00
N LEU A 124 1.16 17.89 4.65
CA LEU A 124 2.10 16.80 4.60
C LEU A 124 2.18 16.30 3.16
N PHE A 125 3.38 15.97 2.72
CA PHE A 125 3.64 15.36 1.42
C PHE A 125 4.63 14.23 1.60
N HIS A 126 4.48 13.14 0.85
CA HIS A 126 5.49 12.10 0.83
C HIS A 126 5.87 11.68 -0.58
N TYR A 127 7.14 11.32 -0.73
CA TYR A 127 7.70 10.80 -1.96
C TYR A 127 8.66 9.65 -1.66
N THR A 128 8.76 8.72 -2.60
CA THR A 128 9.68 7.59 -2.49
C THR A 128 10.85 7.75 -3.46
N LYS A 129 12.07 7.59 -2.95
CA LYS A 129 13.27 7.42 -3.77
C LYS A 129 13.60 5.95 -3.90
N GLN A 130 13.72 5.47 -5.13
CA GLN A 130 14.25 4.15 -5.43
C GLN A 130 15.61 4.29 -6.09
N PHE A 131 16.62 3.62 -5.58
CA PHE A 131 17.99 3.70 -6.10
C PHE A 131 18.78 2.41 -5.88
N ASN A 132 19.75 2.15 -6.75
CA ASN A 132 20.67 1.01 -6.64
C ASN A 132 22.08 1.36 -7.13
N ARG A 133 23.00 0.40 -7.22
CA ARG A 133 24.38 0.64 -7.71
C ARG A 133 24.51 0.54 -9.24
N GLY A 134 23.41 0.62 -9.99
CA GLY A 134 23.36 0.57 -11.45
C GLY A 134 23.13 -0.82 -12.06
N GLN A 135 22.81 -1.83 -11.25
CA GLN A 135 22.40 -3.16 -11.71
C GLN A 135 20.96 -3.15 -12.29
N PRO A 136 20.52 -4.22 -12.98
CA PRO A 136 19.12 -4.44 -13.27
C PRO A 136 18.23 -4.35 -12.01
N TYR A 137 16.97 -3.99 -12.22
CA TYR A 137 16.01 -3.85 -11.13
C TYR A 137 15.72 -5.22 -10.48
N ASP A 138 15.97 -5.29 -9.18
CA ASP A 138 15.54 -6.37 -8.28
C ASP A 138 15.21 -5.72 -6.93
N SER A 139 13.92 -5.72 -6.56
CA SER A 139 13.42 -5.05 -5.36
C SER A 139 13.86 -5.71 -4.05
N PHE A 140 14.41 -6.92 -4.10
CA PHE A 140 14.90 -7.67 -2.94
C PHE A 140 16.43 -7.74 -2.87
N ALA A 141 17.14 -7.24 -3.88
CA ALA A 141 18.60 -7.21 -3.89
C ALA A 141 19.16 -6.27 -2.81
N GLU A 142 20.33 -6.61 -2.27
CA GLU A 142 21.00 -5.82 -1.22
C GLU A 142 21.30 -4.39 -1.68
N ALA A 143 21.66 -4.24 -2.95
CA ALA A 143 21.96 -2.93 -3.54
C ALA A 143 20.71 -2.08 -3.78
N PHE A 144 19.50 -2.62 -3.68
CA PHE A 144 18.27 -1.88 -3.91
C PHE A 144 17.75 -1.24 -2.63
N HIS A 145 17.48 0.06 -2.71
CA HIS A 145 16.89 0.83 -1.64
C HIS A 145 15.63 1.53 -2.13
N ALA A 146 14.59 1.49 -1.30
CA ALA A 146 13.44 2.33 -1.47
C ALA A 146 13.13 3.05 -0.16
N GLU A 147 13.26 4.38 -0.20
CA GLU A 147 13.15 5.26 0.94
C GLU A 147 11.95 6.19 0.80
N CYS A 148 11.04 6.17 1.77
CA CYS A 148 9.98 7.16 1.90
C CYS A 148 10.49 8.40 2.63
N HIS A 149 10.20 9.57 2.07
CA HIS A 149 10.56 10.88 2.61
C HIS A 149 9.30 11.71 2.80
N ILE A 150 9.14 12.31 3.97
CA ILE A 150 8.00 13.16 4.35
C ILE A 150 8.45 14.62 4.39
N LEU A 151 7.70 15.51 3.76
CA LEU A 151 7.82 16.95 3.92
C LEU A 151 6.61 17.50 4.68
N ARG A 152 6.86 18.57 5.45
CA ARG A 152 5.87 19.25 6.27
C ARG A 152 5.90 20.75 5.99
N SER A 153 4.73 21.36 5.89
CA SER A 153 4.57 22.80 5.75
C SER A 153 3.41 23.32 6.61
N THR A 154 3.67 24.36 7.40
CA THR A 154 2.67 25.02 8.26
C THR A 154 2.17 26.34 7.69
N ASP A 155 2.63 26.73 6.51
CA ASP A 155 2.33 28.02 5.88
C ASP A 155 1.67 27.86 4.51
N ARG A 156 0.89 26.78 4.37
CA ARG A 156 0.16 26.40 3.14
C ARG A 156 1.08 26.14 1.94
N GLY A 157 2.25 25.54 2.18
CA GLY A 157 3.16 25.09 1.12
C GLY A 157 4.06 26.19 0.57
N ARG A 158 4.12 27.36 1.23
CA ARG A 158 5.06 28.44 0.84
C ARG A 158 6.49 28.07 1.20
N THR A 159 6.68 27.47 2.37
CA THR A 159 7.94 26.91 2.81
C THR A 159 7.75 25.49 3.32
N TRP A 160 8.84 24.71 3.28
CA TRP A 160 8.86 23.33 3.69
C TRP A 160 10.00 23.09 4.66
N GLU A 161 9.73 22.32 5.71
CA GLU A 161 10.78 21.78 6.56
C GLU A 161 11.69 20.82 5.77
N PRO A 162 12.94 20.60 6.21
CA PRO A 162 13.79 19.57 5.65
C PRO A 162 13.08 18.21 5.62
N ALA A 163 13.18 17.51 4.49
CA ALA A 163 12.54 16.21 4.32
C ALA A 163 13.03 15.20 5.37
N LYS A 164 12.10 14.50 6.00
CA LYS A 164 12.37 13.45 6.99
C LYS A 164 12.24 12.09 6.33
N ARG A 165 13.32 11.31 6.36
CA ARG A 165 13.29 9.92 5.90
C ARG A 165 12.55 9.06 6.94
N LEU A 166 11.52 8.34 6.49
CA LEU A 166 10.79 7.41 7.33
C LEU A 166 11.70 6.23 7.70
N LEU A 167 11.72 5.87 8.99
CA LEU A 167 12.54 4.77 9.47
C LEU A 167 12.03 3.45 8.90
N SER A 168 12.90 2.75 8.18
CA SER A 168 12.51 1.55 7.47
C SER A 168 12.64 0.27 8.30
N GLN A 169 13.35 0.30 9.43
CA GLN A 169 13.51 -0.83 10.37
C GLN A 169 13.82 -2.20 9.69
N GLY A 170 14.66 -2.18 8.65
CA GLY A 170 15.03 -3.40 7.90
C GLY A 170 14.18 -3.66 6.64
N PHE A 171 13.08 -2.93 6.47
CA PHE A 171 12.23 -2.98 5.28
C PHE A 171 12.68 -1.97 4.22
N ASN A 172 12.25 -2.20 2.98
CA ASN A 172 12.05 -1.13 2.01
C ASN A 172 10.65 -0.58 2.23
N CYS A 173 10.51 0.74 2.28
CA CYS A 173 9.23 1.40 2.52
C CYS A 173 8.87 2.20 1.28
N VAL A 174 7.79 1.81 0.61
CA VAL A 174 7.45 2.33 -0.71
C VAL A 174 6.02 2.81 -0.74
N GLY A 175 5.85 4.05 -1.17
CA GLY A 175 4.55 4.65 -1.42
C GLY A 175 3.93 4.20 -2.73
N THR A 176 4.30 3.04 -3.29
CA THR A 176 3.91 2.56 -4.63
C THR A 176 2.39 2.47 -4.81
N GLY A 177 1.64 2.39 -3.71
CA GLY A 177 0.17 2.46 -3.71
C GLY A 177 -0.46 3.86 -3.69
N ARG A 178 0.32 4.94 -3.81
CA ARG A 178 -0.13 6.35 -3.69
C ARG A 178 -1.05 6.58 -2.51
N ALA A 179 -0.45 6.65 -1.34
CA ALA A 179 -1.15 6.77 -0.09
C ALA A 179 -1.48 8.23 0.26
N ARG A 180 -2.65 8.45 0.83
CA ARG A 180 -2.98 9.69 1.53
C ARG A 180 -2.59 9.59 2.99
N PHE A 181 -2.16 10.70 3.59
CA PHE A 181 -2.21 10.79 5.03
C PHE A 181 -3.68 10.84 5.47
N VAL A 182 -4.03 10.06 6.48
CA VAL A 182 -5.39 9.99 7.03
C VAL A 182 -5.42 10.63 8.42
N ARG A 183 -6.46 11.40 8.69
CA ARG A 183 -6.76 11.86 10.06
C ARG A 183 -7.43 10.72 10.82
N LEU A 184 -6.83 10.33 11.92
CA LEU A 184 -7.33 9.36 12.89
C LEU A 184 -7.94 10.11 14.09
N PRO A 185 -8.74 9.45 14.93
CA PRO A 185 -9.28 10.08 16.15
C PRO A 185 -8.20 10.70 17.03
N GLY A 186 -8.54 11.81 17.70
CA GLY A 186 -7.62 12.50 18.63
C GLY A 186 -6.54 13.33 17.95
N GLY A 187 -6.73 13.75 16.70
CA GLY A 187 -5.77 14.58 15.96
C GLY A 187 -4.54 13.83 15.44
N VAL A 188 -4.50 12.51 15.60
CA VAL A 188 -3.41 11.65 15.11
C VAL A 188 -3.48 11.57 13.58
N ILE A 189 -2.32 11.54 12.93
CA ILE A 189 -2.18 11.32 11.49
C ILE A 189 -1.63 9.92 11.26
N GLY A 190 -2.26 9.18 10.34
CA GLY A 190 -1.77 7.91 9.84
C GLY A 190 -1.25 8.03 8.40
N LEU A 191 -0.17 7.32 8.07
CA LEU A 191 0.32 7.12 6.72
C LEU A 191 0.42 5.61 6.46
N PRO A 192 -0.52 5.02 5.69
CA PRO A 192 -0.43 3.62 5.30
C PRO A 192 0.62 3.48 4.19
N MET A 193 1.55 2.54 4.35
CA MET A 193 2.63 2.31 3.40
C MET A 193 2.78 0.82 3.09
N GLU A 194 3.04 0.53 1.83
CA GLU A 194 3.51 -0.77 1.40
C GLU A 194 4.98 -0.91 1.79
N THR A 195 5.33 -2.04 2.40
CA THR A 195 6.70 -2.36 2.81
C THR A 195 7.02 -3.79 2.44
N TRP A 196 8.30 -4.10 2.25
CA TRP A 196 8.76 -5.47 2.06
C TRP A 196 10.16 -5.64 2.63
N ASN A 197 10.53 -6.88 2.95
CA ASN A 197 11.86 -7.20 3.44
C ASN A 197 12.91 -6.79 2.43
N ALA A 198 14.01 -6.26 2.93
CA ALA A 198 15.09 -5.82 2.07
C ALA A 198 16.38 -6.51 2.50
N ALA A 199 17.15 -7.01 1.53
CA ALA A 199 18.42 -7.64 1.84
C ALA A 199 19.39 -6.59 2.43
N ARG A 200 20.20 -7.02 3.39
CA ARG A 200 21.17 -6.15 4.09
C ARG A 200 22.44 -6.94 4.34
N GLN A 201 23.60 -6.38 4.01
CA GLN A 201 24.92 -6.87 4.44
C GLN A 201 25.05 -8.39 4.31
N GLU A 202 25.00 -8.92 3.08
CA GLU A 202 25.15 -10.36 2.81
C GLU A 202 24.04 -11.25 3.38
N SER A 203 22.98 -10.68 3.95
CA SER A 203 21.77 -11.41 4.36
C SER A 203 20.69 -11.25 3.29
N PRO A 204 20.60 -12.19 2.31
CA PRO A 204 19.54 -12.15 1.31
C PRO A 204 18.18 -12.37 1.95
N VAL A 205 17.13 -11.82 1.34
CA VAL A 205 15.75 -12.10 1.74
C VAL A 205 15.40 -13.53 1.31
N PRO A 206 15.04 -14.45 2.22
CA PRO A 206 14.58 -15.79 1.85
C PRO A 206 13.34 -15.72 0.97
N ASP A 207 13.16 -16.65 0.03
CA ASP A 207 12.01 -16.64 -0.89
C ASP A 207 10.67 -16.65 -0.16
N SER A 208 10.57 -17.35 0.98
CA SER A 208 9.37 -17.35 1.83
C SER A 208 9.03 -15.99 2.46
N GLN A 209 9.95 -15.03 2.40
CA GLN A 209 9.81 -13.68 2.95
C GLN A 209 9.74 -12.59 1.86
N LYS A 210 9.74 -12.98 0.58
CA LYS A 210 9.58 -12.08 -0.57
C LYS A 210 8.10 -11.78 -0.84
N TRP A 211 7.48 -11.02 0.06
CA TRP A 211 6.10 -10.58 -0.08
C TRP A 211 5.92 -9.17 0.46
N PHE A 212 4.84 -8.50 0.02
CA PHE A 212 4.50 -7.15 0.42
C PHE A 212 3.60 -7.15 1.65
N GLN A 213 3.87 -6.28 2.62
CA GLN A 213 3.04 -6.05 3.79
C GLN A 213 2.68 -4.58 3.92
N ALA A 214 1.70 -4.27 4.77
CA ALA A 214 1.27 -2.90 5.01
C ALA A 214 1.62 -2.46 6.42
N PHE A 215 2.29 -1.33 6.55
CA PHE A 215 2.49 -0.64 7.83
C PHE A 215 1.63 0.62 7.89
N LEU A 216 1.12 0.93 9.08
CA LEU A 216 0.51 2.22 9.37
C LEU A 216 1.48 3.01 10.25
N TYR A 217 2.12 4.02 9.67
CA TYR A 217 2.95 4.95 10.41
C TYR A 217 2.05 6.02 11.03
N ILE A 218 2.24 6.32 12.31
CA ILE A 218 1.38 7.24 13.05
C ILE A 218 2.18 8.41 13.62
N SER A 219 1.53 9.57 13.66
CA SER A 219 2.08 10.80 14.21
C SER A 219 1.04 11.50 15.07
N SER A 220 1.36 11.78 16.33
CA SER A 220 0.48 12.49 17.27
C SER A 220 0.87 13.96 17.45
N ASP A 221 1.88 14.45 16.73
CA ASP A 221 2.49 15.76 16.90
C ASP A 221 2.36 16.64 15.64
N ASP A 222 1.23 16.53 14.96
CA ASP A 222 0.92 17.29 13.74
C ASP A 222 1.87 16.95 12.57
N GLY A 223 2.22 15.66 12.44
CA GLY A 223 3.04 15.14 11.35
C GLY A 223 4.52 15.51 11.47
N ARG A 224 4.98 15.91 12.66
CA ARG A 224 6.38 16.29 12.88
C ARG A 224 7.25 15.06 13.11
N SER A 225 6.76 14.02 13.77
CA SER A 225 7.47 12.74 13.95
C SER A 225 6.56 11.53 13.79
#